data_AF-A0A9X3PXU0-F1
#
_entry.id   AF-A0A9X3PXU0-F1
#
_cell.length_a   1.000
_cell.length_b   1.000
_cell.length_c   1.000
_cell.angle_alpha   90.00
_cell.angle_beta   90.00
_cell.angle_gamma   90.00
#
_symmetry.space_group_name_H-M   'P 1'
#
loop_
_entity.id
_entity.type
_entity.pdbx_description
1 polymer ?
#
loop_
_entity_poly.entity_id
_entity_poly.type
_entity_poly.pdbx_seq_one_letter_code
_entity_poly.pdbx_strand_id
1 'polypeptide(L)'
;LGGMRGLMAKPSGEIIETPITANFREGLTVLQYFISTHGARKGLADTALKTANSGYLTRRLVDVSQDVIVSARDCETTDGIVVTALVEGGEVIQPIEDRIL
;
A
#
# COMPACT_ATOMS: atom_id res chain seq x y z
N LEU A 1 15.95 -16.63 -0.11
CA LEU A 1 17.39 -16.24 -0.23
C LEU A 1 18.20 -17.14 -1.17
N GLY A 2 17.79 -18.39 -1.44
CA GLY A 2 18.49 -19.31 -2.36
C GLY A 2 17.89 -19.43 -3.77
N GLY A 3 16.89 -18.62 -4.12
CA GLY A 3 16.35 -18.52 -5.48
C GLY A 3 16.87 -17.27 -6.18
N MET A 4 16.83 -17.27 -7.51
CA MET A 4 17.28 -16.14 -8.33
C MET A 4 16.55 -14.84 -7.95
N ARG A 5 17.23 -13.70 -8.13
CA ARG A 5 16.66 -12.40 -7.78
C ARG A 5 15.69 -11.85 -8.82
N GLY A 6 15.80 -12.29 -10.08
CA GLY A 6 14.85 -11.95 -11.13
C GLY A 6 15.10 -10.59 -11.78
N LEU A 7 14.03 -10.03 -12.36
CA LEU A 7 14.07 -8.76 -13.08
C LEU A 7 14.14 -7.59 -12.11
N MET A 8 14.85 -6.53 -12.51
CA MET A 8 15.02 -5.31 -11.73
C MET A 8 14.44 -4.12 -12.49
N ALA A 9 13.84 -3.18 -11.76
CA ALA A 9 13.32 -1.94 -12.35
C ALA A 9 14.38 -0.82 -12.29
N LYS A 10 14.49 -0.05 -13.37
CA LYS A 10 15.19 1.24 -13.37
C LYS A 10 14.40 2.26 -12.53
N PRO A 11 15.01 3.39 -12.11
CA PRO A 11 14.28 4.44 -11.42
C PRO A 11 13.14 5.05 -12.27
N SER A 12 13.25 4.99 -13.60
CA SER A 12 12.18 5.38 -14.54
C SER A 12 10.94 4.47 -14.48
N GLY A 13 11.06 3.26 -13.91
CA GLY A 13 10.01 2.24 -13.91
C GLY A 13 10.13 1.21 -15.03
N GLU A 14 11.00 1.43 -16.02
CA GLU A 14 11.32 0.43 -17.04
C GLU A 14 11.94 -0.82 -16.40
N ILE A 15 11.54 -1.98 -16.88
CA ILE A 15 12.13 -3.26 -16.47
C ILE A 15 13.42 -3.50 -17.25
N ILE A 16 14.48 -3.86 -16.54
CA ILE A 16 15.74 -4.29 -17.15
C ILE A 16 15.55 -5.72 -17.64
N GLU A 17 15.67 -5.93 -18.95
CA GLU A 17 15.40 -7.21 -19.61
C GLU A 17 16.33 -8.34 -19.13
N THR A 18 17.56 -8.01 -18.72
CA THR A 18 18.52 -8.98 -18.20
C THR A 18 18.26 -9.27 -16.72
N PRO A 19 17.82 -10.49 -16.34
CA PRO A 19 17.55 -10.82 -14.95
C PRO A 19 18.84 -11.10 -14.15
N ILE A 20 18.76 -10.93 -12.83
CA ILE A 20 19.80 -11.39 -11.90
C ILE A 20 19.52 -12.86 -11.55
N THR A 21 20.31 -13.76 -12.11
CA THR A 21 20.22 -15.21 -11.89
C THR A 21 20.80 -15.65 -10.55
N ALA A 22 21.80 -14.92 -10.04
CA ALA A 22 22.42 -15.19 -8.75
C ALA A 22 21.48 -14.89 -7.58
N ASN A 23 21.75 -15.52 -6.46
CA ASN A 23 21.00 -15.34 -5.21
C ASN A 23 21.90 -14.81 -4.08
N PHE A 24 21.31 -14.45 -2.94
CA PHE A 24 22.06 -13.87 -1.83
C PHE A 24 23.02 -14.85 -1.12
N ARG A 25 22.81 -16.16 -1.28
CA ARG A 25 23.70 -17.19 -0.73
C ARG A 25 24.96 -17.36 -1.59
N GLU A 26 24.81 -17.29 -2.91
CA GLU A 26 25.90 -17.36 -3.89
C GLU A 26 26.67 -16.03 -4.00
N GLY A 27 26.03 -14.93 -3.63
CA GLY A 27 26.56 -13.58 -3.78
C GLY A 27 26.24 -12.98 -5.14
N LEU A 28 26.30 -11.65 -5.23
CA LEU A 28 26.04 -10.90 -6.45
C LEU A 28 27.36 -10.37 -7.02
N THR A 29 27.49 -10.36 -8.34
CA THR A 29 28.59 -9.62 -8.97
C THR A 29 28.43 -8.11 -8.74
N VAL A 30 29.51 -7.35 -8.91
CA VAL A 30 29.50 -5.88 -8.73
C VAL A 30 28.40 -5.23 -9.58
N LEU A 31 28.24 -5.66 -10.83
CA LEU A 31 27.22 -5.14 -11.74
C LEU A 31 25.80 -5.49 -11.27
N GLN A 32 25.55 -6.73 -10.87
CA GLN A 32 24.25 -7.17 -10.37
C GLN A 32 23.86 -6.44 -9.08
N TYR A 33 24.83 -6.24 -8.19
CA TYR A 33 24.62 -5.48 -6.97
C TYR A 33 24.30 -4.01 -7.28
N PHE A 34 25.06 -3.38 -8.19
CA PHE A 34 24.81 -2.00 -8.62
C PHE A 34 23.42 -1.83 -9.23
N ILE A 35 23.00 -2.74 -10.12
CA ILE A 35 21.64 -2.73 -10.69
C ILE A 35 20.59 -2.83 -9.58
N SER A 36 20.80 -3.69 -8.58
CA SER A 36 19.88 -3.86 -7.45
C SER A 36 19.72 -2.59 -6.59
N THR A 37 20.65 -1.64 -6.62
CA THR A 37 20.55 -0.43 -5.80
C THR A 37 19.48 0.54 -6.29
N HIS A 38 19.14 0.52 -7.59
CA HIS A 38 18.20 1.47 -8.18
C HIS A 38 16.80 1.31 -7.60
N GLY A 39 16.28 0.07 -7.57
CA GLY A 39 14.98 -0.24 -6.98
C GLY A 39 14.96 0.01 -5.48
N ALA A 40 16.01 -0.38 -4.75
CA ALA A 40 16.10 -0.18 -3.31
C ALA A 40 16.09 1.31 -2.92
N ARG A 41 16.86 2.15 -3.61
CA ARG A 41 16.92 3.59 -3.36
C ARG A 41 15.59 4.27 -3.69
N LYS A 42 14.97 3.92 -4.82
CA LYS A 42 13.65 4.45 -5.18
C LYS A 42 12.59 4.06 -4.14
N GLY A 43 12.56 2.80 -3.71
CA GLY A 43 11.62 2.34 -2.68
C GLY A 43 11.77 3.08 -1.35
N LEU A 44 13.01 3.35 -0.91
CA LEU A 44 13.28 4.14 0.29
C LEU A 44 12.81 5.59 0.14
N ALA A 45 13.13 6.22 -1.00
CA ALA A 45 12.69 7.59 -1.29
C ALA A 45 11.15 7.70 -1.36
N ASP A 46 10.50 6.77 -2.06
CA ASP A 46 9.04 6.72 -2.19
C ASP A 46 8.38 6.50 -0.83
N THR A 47 8.95 5.65 0.02
CA THR A 47 8.46 5.45 1.38
C THR A 47 8.55 6.74 2.19
N ALA A 48 9.69 7.43 2.14
CA ALA A 48 9.87 8.71 2.83
C ALA A 48 8.87 9.78 2.35
N LEU A 49 8.63 9.87 1.04
CA LEU A 49 7.63 10.79 0.47
C LEU A 49 6.19 10.41 0.88
N LYS A 50 5.86 9.11 0.86
CA LYS A 50 4.54 8.61 1.29
C LYS A 50 4.27 8.88 2.76
N THR A 51 5.29 8.89 3.61
CA THR A 51 5.15 9.29 5.02
C THR A 51 4.59 10.71 5.15
N ALA A 52 5.15 11.66 4.40
CA ALA A 52 4.67 13.05 4.42
C ALA A 52 3.23 13.16 3.91
N ASN A 53 2.89 12.46 2.81
CA ASN A 53 1.54 12.46 2.26
C ASN A 53 0.52 11.84 3.23
N SER A 54 0.89 10.77 3.92
CA SER A 54 0.02 10.12 4.91
C SER A 54 -0.26 11.06 6.07
N GLY A 55 0.78 11.74 6.60
CA GLY A 55 0.60 12.75 7.65
C GLY A 55 -0.25 13.94 7.22
N TYR A 56 -0.08 14.41 5.99
CA TYR A 56 -0.90 15.48 5.42
C TYR A 56 -2.38 15.07 5.30
N LEU A 57 -2.66 13.86 4.83
CA LEU A 57 -4.02 13.33 4.75
C LEU A 57 -4.65 13.23 6.15
N THR A 58 -3.95 12.67 7.13
CA THR A 58 -4.42 12.59 8.51
C THR A 58 -4.76 13.98 9.05
N ARG A 59 -3.88 14.97 8.84
CA ARG A 59 -4.15 16.35 9.27
C ARG A 59 -5.42 16.89 8.62
N ARG A 60 -5.60 16.72 7.31
CA ARG A 60 -6.81 17.21 6.62
C ARG A 60 -8.09 16.55 7.12
N LEU A 61 -8.05 15.24 7.39
CA LEU A 61 -9.20 14.53 7.95
C LEU A 61 -9.54 15.03 9.34
N VAL A 62 -8.52 15.27 10.18
CA VAL A 62 -8.71 15.87 11.51
C VAL A 62 -9.27 17.28 11.39
N ASP A 63 -8.68 18.15 10.56
CA ASP A 63 -9.12 19.55 10.39
C ASP A 63 -10.62 19.65 10.01
N VAL A 64 -11.16 18.66 9.27
CA VAL A 64 -12.58 18.61 8.88
C VAL A 64 -13.49 18.01 9.96
N SER A 65 -13.00 17.04 10.72
CA SER A 65 -13.81 16.26 11.67
C SER A 65 -13.57 16.61 13.13
N GLN A 66 -12.69 17.55 13.44
CA GLN A 66 -12.25 17.88 14.80
C GLN A 66 -13.40 18.28 15.73
N ASP A 67 -14.42 18.95 15.19
CA ASP A 67 -15.57 19.43 15.96
C ASP A 67 -16.75 18.43 15.97
N VAL A 68 -16.58 17.23 15.40
CA VAL A 68 -17.61 16.18 15.41
C VAL A 68 -17.56 15.44 16.76
N ILE A 69 -18.54 15.71 17.62
CA ILE A 69 -18.66 15.12 18.95
C ILE A 69 -19.96 14.33 19.11
N VAL A 70 -19.91 13.20 19.83
CA VAL A 70 -21.11 12.46 20.23
C VAL A 70 -21.76 13.19 21.41
N SER A 71 -22.83 13.94 21.14
CA SER A 71 -23.49 14.81 22.11
C SER A 71 -24.76 14.22 22.73
N ALA A 72 -25.35 13.20 22.11
CA ALA A 72 -26.58 12.56 22.55
C ALA A 72 -26.49 11.04 22.39
N ARG A 73 -27.26 10.31 23.22
CA ARG A 73 -27.29 8.84 23.19
C ARG A 73 -28.15 8.28 22.07
N ASP A 74 -29.26 8.94 21.76
CA ASP A 74 -30.21 8.55 20.72
C ASP A 74 -30.77 9.83 20.07
N CYS A 75 -30.78 9.88 18.75
CA CYS A 75 -31.40 10.96 17.97
C CYS A 75 -32.80 10.59 17.45
N GLU A 76 -33.29 9.39 17.79
CA GLU A 76 -34.62 8.85 17.47
C GLU A 76 -34.92 8.75 15.96
N THR A 77 -33.89 8.78 15.11
CA THR A 77 -34.07 8.65 13.66
C THR A 77 -34.40 7.22 13.26
N THR A 78 -35.22 7.07 12.22
CA THR A 78 -35.46 5.79 11.55
C THR A 78 -34.65 5.64 10.26
N ASP A 79 -33.92 6.68 9.88
CA ASP A 79 -33.09 6.69 8.68
C ASP A 79 -31.79 5.90 8.90
N GLY A 80 -31.38 5.17 7.85
CA GLY A 80 -30.16 4.39 7.85
C GLY A 80 -29.65 4.12 6.44
N ILE A 81 -28.53 3.41 6.35
CA ILE A 81 -27.94 2.98 5.08
C ILE A 81 -28.11 1.48 4.90
N VAL A 82 -28.42 1.05 3.67
CA VAL A 82 -28.49 -0.38 3.33
C VAL A 82 -27.08 -0.90 3.08
N VAL A 83 -26.64 -1.86 3.89
CA VAL A 83 -25.32 -2.49 3.77
C VAL A 83 -25.47 -3.89 3.17
N THR A 84 -24.62 -4.22 2.20
CA THR A 84 -24.55 -5.53 1.54
C THR A 84 -23.10 -6.01 1.44
N ALA A 85 -22.89 -7.28 1.10
CA ALA A 85 -21.54 -7.77 0.80
C ALA A 85 -20.90 -6.96 -0.33
N LEU A 86 -19.60 -6.67 -0.22
CA LEU A 86 -18.86 -6.00 -1.28
C LEU A 86 -18.46 -7.02 -2.34
N VAL A 87 -19.06 -6.92 -3.53
CA VAL A 87 -18.80 -7.81 -4.66
C VAL A 87 -18.12 -7.02 -5.77
N GLU A 88 -16.96 -7.48 -6.22
CA GLU A 88 -16.23 -6.90 -7.34
C GLU A 88 -15.79 -8.03 -8.28
N GLY A 89 -16.07 -7.90 -9.58
CA GLY A 89 -15.71 -8.94 -10.55
C GLY A 89 -16.40 -10.30 -10.37
N GLY A 90 -17.47 -10.37 -9.57
CA GLY A 90 -18.18 -11.62 -9.27
C GLY A 90 -17.64 -12.39 -8.06
N GLU A 91 -16.58 -11.89 -7.43
CA GLU A 91 -16.06 -12.43 -6.17
C GLU A 91 -16.47 -11.53 -4.99
N VAL A 92 -16.75 -12.16 -3.86
CA VAL A 92 -17.00 -11.44 -2.61
C VAL A 92 -15.66 -11.00 -2.04
N ILE A 93 -15.37 -9.70 -2.10
CA ILE A 93 -14.17 -9.10 -1.50
C ILE A 93 -14.34 -8.99 0.01
N GLN A 94 -15.51 -8.54 0.47
CA GLN A 94 -15.81 -8.40 1.89
C GLN A 94 -17.23 -8.93 2.19
N PRO A 95 -17.35 -9.98 3.02
CA PRO A 95 -18.63 -10.50 3.49
C PRO A 95 -19.45 -9.45 4.21
N ILE A 96 -20.77 -9.66 4.30
CA ILE A 96 -21.67 -8.73 5.01
C ILE A 96 -21.39 -8.70 6.52
N GLU A 97 -21.00 -9.83 7.12
CA GLU A 97 -20.71 -9.96 8.55
C GLU A 97 -19.62 -8.97 8.98
N ASP A 98 -18.53 -8.84 8.20
CA ASP A 98 -17.43 -7.91 8.48
C ASP A 98 -17.80 -6.43 8.32
N ARG A 99 -18.94 -6.11 7.67
CA ARG A 99 -19.38 -4.73 7.42
C ARG A 99 -20.38 -4.22 8.44
N ILE A 100 -20.94 -5.11 9.27
CA ILE A 100 -21.98 -4.78 10.26
C ILE A 100 -21.52 -5.02 11.71
N LEU A 101 -20.31 -5.54 11.91
CA LEU A 101 -19.70 -5.86 13.22
C LEU A 101 -18.67 -4.82 13.66
#